data_AF-A0A3Q2Q2Y6-F1
#
_entry.id   AF-A0A3Q2Q2Y6-F1
#
_cell.length_a   1.000
_cell.length_b   1.000
_cell.length_c   1.000
_cell.angle_alpha   90.00
_cell.angle_beta   90.00
_cell.angle_gamma   90.00
#
_symmetry.space_group_name_H-M   'P 1'
#
loop_
_entity.id
_entity.type
_entity.pdbx_description
1 polymer ?
#
loop_
_entity_poly.entity_id
_entity_poly.type
_entity_poly.pdbx_seq_one_letter_code
_entity_poly.pdbx_strand_id
1 'polypeptide(L)'
;MIVKQKETKSRFLKVYVRNLENKCEKCAPSPYRINPIFFVFQFCASRDHARGNAALVKEIPGLKVYGADDRIEGLTDKVTDSQELKFNSINVKCLFTPCHTAGDMCYYVWEDECTDAPAVFTGDTLFVGGCGRFCEGTAEQMHHNLTKVLASLPQETKVFCGHENTIKNLKFAMLVEPENEKVKEMLSWARARDDDDKPTVPSTLREEFDYNPFLRLS
;
A
#
# COMPACT_ATOMS: atom_id res chain seq x y z
N MET A 1 -11.27 -8.57 4.80
CA MET A 1 -10.91 -7.39 3.96
C MET A 1 -10.77 -7.70 2.45
N ILE A 2 -11.62 -7.18 1.55
CA ILE A 2 -11.34 -7.18 0.08
C ILE A 2 -10.82 -5.79 -0.32
N VAL A 3 -9.51 -5.69 -0.52
CA VAL A 3 -8.87 -4.56 -1.18
C VAL A 3 -9.03 -4.76 -2.68
N LYS A 4 -9.89 -3.97 -3.34
CA LYS A 4 -9.96 -3.97 -4.81
C LYS A 4 -9.17 -2.80 -5.36
N GLN A 5 -8.05 -3.08 -6.02
CA GLN A 5 -7.45 -2.15 -6.97
C GLN A 5 -8.40 -2.05 -8.17
N LYS A 6 -9.06 -0.90 -8.36
CA LYS A 6 -9.92 -0.70 -9.52
C LYS A 6 -9.04 -0.21 -10.67
N GLU A 7 -8.83 -1.08 -11.66
CA GLU A 7 -8.23 -0.72 -12.95
C GLU A 7 -9.05 0.40 -13.58
N THR A 8 -8.58 1.63 -13.39
CA THR A 8 -8.89 2.72 -14.30
C THR A 8 -7.64 2.91 -15.14
N LYS A 9 -7.77 3.29 -16.41
CA LYS A 9 -6.66 3.47 -17.39
C LYS A 9 -5.58 4.49 -16.97
N SER A 10 -5.63 4.96 -15.73
CA SER A 10 -4.59 5.66 -15.02
C SER A 10 -4.14 4.80 -13.85
N ARG A 11 -2.87 4.37 -13.87
CA ARG A 11 -2.19 3.49 -12.91
C ARG A 11 -2.23 4.04 -11.47
N PHE A 12 -3.38 3.95 -10.80
CA PHE A 12 -3.58 4.45 -9.45
C PHE A 12 -4.04 3.33 -8.52
N LEU A 13 -3.30 3.11 -7.44
CA LEU A 13 -3.79 2.31 -6.33
C LEU A 13 -4.72 3.18 -5.48
N LYS A 14 -6.03 3.12 -5.77
CA LYS A 14 -7.06 3.61 -4.85
C LYS A 14 -7.45 2.48 -3.91
N VAL A 15 -7.14 2.62 -2.63
CA VAL A 15 -7.51 1.63 -1.62
C VAL A 15 -8.96 1.86 -1.24
N TYR A 16 -9.83 0.97 -1.72
CA TYR A 16 -11.20 0.86 -1.24
C TYR A 16 -11.25 -0.24 -0.20
N VAL A 17 -11.53 0.13 1.05
CA VAL A 17 -11.88 -0.84 2.07
C VAL A 17 -13.37 -1.13 1.95
N ARG A 18 -13.71 -2.26 1.33
CA ARG A 18 -15.11 -2.68 1.15
C ARG A 18 -15.59 -3.40 2.40
N ASN A 19 -16.59 -2.83 3.07
CA ASN A 19 -17.33 -3.52 4.13
C ASN A 19 -18.17 -4.64 3.48
N LEU A 20 -17.94 -5.90 3.85
CA LEU A 20 -18.80 -7.03 3.50
C LEU A 20 -19.64 -7.38 4.72
N GLU A 21 -20.73 -6.65 4.93
CA GLU A 21 -21.72 -7.06 5.93
C GLU A 21 -22.60 -8.19 5.36
N ASN A 22 -22.64 -9.29 6.10
CA ASN A 22 -23.59 -10.41 6.08
C ASN A 22 -23.51 -11.41 4.90
N LYS A 23 -22.83 -12.53 5.14
CA LYS A 23 -23.21 -13.83 4.57
C LYS A 23 -24.10 -14.59 5.57
N CYS A 24 -25.38 -14.76 5.24
CA CYS A 24 -26.13 -15.95 5.64
C CYS A 24 -26.22 -16.83 4.39
N GLU A 25 -25.56 -18.00 4.40
CA GLU A 25 -25.46 -18.90 3.24
C GLU A 25 -26.80 -19.52 2.80
N LYS A 26 -27.92 -19.19 3.44
CA LYS A 26 -29.24 -19.74 3.15
C LYS A 26 -30.18 -18.80 2.38
N CYS A 27 -29.75 -17.60 1.99
CA CYS A 27 -30.60 -16.64 1.29
C CYS A 27 -30.17 -16.47 -0.18
N ALA A 28 -31.13 -16.57 -1.09
CA ALA A 28 -31.02 -16.43 -2.55
C ALA A 28 -30.20 -15.19 -3.00
N PRO A 29 -29.65 -15.16 -4.24
CA PRO A 29 -28.72 -14.12 -4.69
C PRO A 29 -29.38 -12.74 -4.70
N SER A 30 -29.12 -11.96 -3.65
CA SER A 30 -29.44 -10.53 -3.59
C SER A 30 -28.50 -9.77 -4.55
N PRO A 31 -29.00 -8.78 -5.32
CA PRO A 31 -28.16 -7.96 -6.17
C PRO A 31 -27.11 -7.27 -5.30
N TYR A 32 -25.83 -7.45 -5.64
CA TYR A 32 -24.69 -6.88 -4.93
C TYR A 32 -24.92 -5.40 -4.58
N ARG A 33 -25.32 -5.10 -3.34
CA ARG A 33 -25.30 -3.72 -2.84
C ARG A 33 -23.83 -3.34 -2.69
N ILE A 34 -23.36 -2.44 -3.57
CA ILE A 34 -22.07 -1.81 -3.42
C ILE A 34 -22.20 -0.89 -2.19
N ASN A 35 -21.64 -1.30 -1.06
CA ASN A 35 -21.53 -0.41 0.09
C ASN A 35 -20.75 0.84 -0.31
N PRO A 36 -21.21 2.04 0.09
CA PRO A 36 -20.58 3.29 -0.33
C PRO A 36 -19.15 3.39 0.21
N ILE A 37 -18.32 4.15 -0.51
CA ILE A 37 -16.96 4.46 -0.10
C ILE A 37 -17.07 5.47 1.05
N PHE A 38 -16.54 5.12 2.23
CA PHE A 38 -16.63 5.97 3.41
C PHE A 38 -15.36 6.81 3.65
N PHE A 39 -14.21 6.37 3.16
CA PHE A 39 -12.93 7.04 3.39
C PHE A 39 -11.89 6.76 2.28
N VAL A 40 -10.91 7.66 2.17
CA VAL A 40 -9.73 7.56 1.31
C VAL A 40 -8.49 7.78 2.18
N PHE A 41 -7.50 6.90 2.02
CA PHE A 41 -6.16 7.08 2.59
C PHE A 41 -5.21 7.60 1.52
N GLN A 42 -4.57 8.73 1.80
CA GLN A 42 -3.64 9.39 0.91
C GLN A 42 -2.21 9.20 1.41
N PHE A 43 -1.38 8.51 0.62
CA PHE A 43 0.00 8.21 0.99
C PHE A 43 0.89 9.44 0.99
N CYS A 44 0.78 10.28 -0.03
CA CYS A 44 1.58 11.47 -0.22
C CYS A 44 0.85 12.50 -1.08
N ALA A 45 1.38 13.73 -1.15
CA ALA A 45 0.80 14.81 -1.94
C ALA A 45 1.14 14.76 -3.44
N SER A 46 1.84 13.72 -3.91
CA SER A 46 2.19 13.61 -5.33
C SER A 46 0.93 13.54 -6.20
N ARG A 47 1.02 14.12 -7.39
CA ARG A 47 -0.16 14.35 -8.24
C ARG A 47 -0.81 13.05 -8.70
N ASP A 48 -0.01 12.03 -8.97
CA ASP A 48 -0.47 10.70 -9.33
C ASP A 48 -1.24 10.03 -8.19
N HIS A 49 -0.95 10.33 -6.93
CA HIS A 49 -1.73 9.77 -5.83
C HIS A 49 -2.93 10.66 -5.44
N ALA A 50 -2.80 11.98 -5.42
CA ALA A 50 -3.79 12.88 -4.79
C ALA A 50 -4.81 13.53 -5.74
N ARG A 51 -4.57 13.58 -7.06
CA ARG A 51 -5.40 14.37 -8.00
C ARG A 51 -6.87 13.96 -8.09
N GLY A 52 -7.21 12.75 -7.63
CA GLY A 52 -8.57 12.23 -7.67
C GLY A 52 -9.45 12.74 -6.53
N ASN A 53 -8.87 13.34 -5.49
CA ASN A 53 -9.54 13.56 -4.22
C ASN A 53 -10.61 14.65 -4.31
N ALA A 54 -10.30 15.80 -4.91
CA ALA A 54 -11.26 16.90 -5.05
C ALA A 54 -12.54 16.47 -5.80
N ALA A 55 -12.38 15.69 -6.88
CA ALA A 55 -13.52 15.14 -7.62
C ALA A 55 -14.33 14.16 -6.77
N LEU A 56 -13.67 13.24 -6.05
CA LEU A 56 -14.33 12.25 -5.20
C LEU A 56 -15.09 12.89 -4.02
N VAL A 57 -14.50 13.88 -3.34
CA VAL A 57 -15.13 14.60 -2.23
C VAL A 57 -16.38 15.35 -2.71
N LYS A 58 -16.36 15.89 -3.93
CA LYS A 58 -17.53 16.54 -4.54
C LYS A 58 -18.63 15.55 -4.89
N GLU A 59 -18.26 14.35 -5.38
CA GLU A 59 -19.22 13.31 -5.78
C GLU A 59 -19.82 12.57 -4.58
N ILE A 60 -19.10 12.47 -3.46
CA ILE A 60 -19.49 11.69 -2.29
C ILE A 60 -19.53 12.62 -1.06
N PRO A 61 -20.68 13.24 -0.77
CA PRO A 61 -20.84 14.08 0.42
C PRO A 61 -20.51 13.32 1.70
N GLY A 62 -19.69 13.93 2.56
CA GLY A 62 -19.24 13.32 3.81
C GLY A 62 -18.06 12.35 3.68
N LEU A 63 -17.50 12.18 2.48
CA LEU A 63 -16.28 11.39 2.28
C LEU A 63 -15.12 11.99 3.09
N LYS A 64 -14.45 11.12 3.84
CA LYS A 64 -13.27 11.45 4.64
C LYS A 64 -11.99 11.15 3.86
N VAL A 65 -11.09 12.12 3.74
CA VAL A 65 -9.76 11.97 3.13
C VAL A 65 -8.71 12.16 4.22
N TYR A 66 -8.02 11.08 4.53
CA TYR A 66 -6.97 11.01 5.53
C TYR A 66 -5.59 11.13 4.88
N GLY A 67 -4.68 11.85 5.52
CA GLY A 67 -3.32 12.09 5.03
C GLY A 67 -2.49 12.91 6.02
N ALA A 68 -1.17 12.98 5.84
CA ALA A 68 -0.28 13.69 6.76
C ALA A 68 0.21 15.05 6.24
N ASP A 69 -0.09 15.38 4.99
CA ASP A 69 0.47 16.53 4.27
C ASP A 69 -0.62 17.54 3.88
N ASP A 70 -0.45 18.80 4.25
CA ASP A 70 -1.41 19.87 3.94
C ASP A 70 -1.50 20.17 2.43
N ARG A 71 -0.52 19.71 1.64
CA ARG A 71 -0.52 19.79 0.18
C ARG A 71 -1.48 18.79 -0.47
N ILE A 72 -2.03 17.84 0.28
CA ILE A 72 -3.01 16.88 -0.22
C ILE A 72 -4.31 17.61 -0.57
N GLU A 73 -4.62 17.64 -1.86
CA GLU A 73 -5.89 18.18 -2.33
C GLU A 73 -7.06 17.36 -1.76
N GLY A 74 -8.09 18.04 -1.27
CA GLY A 74 -9.28 17.39 -0.68
C GLY A 74 -9.06 16.75 0.68
N LEU A 75 -7.92 16.96 1.36
CA LEU A 75 -7.68 16.50 2.72
C LEU A 75 -8.78 17.02 3.65
N THR A 76 -9.40 16.12 4.41
CA THR A 76 -10.42 16.48 5.41
C THR A 76 -9.95 16.21 6.84
N ASP A 77 -9.11 15.19 7.03
CA ASP A 77 -8.70 14.72 8.35
C ASP A 77 -7.19 14.44 8.34
N LYS A 78 -6.41 15.37 8.89
CA LYS A 78 -4.97 15.22 9.01
C LYS A 78 -4.64 14.17 10.08
N VAL A 79 -3.75 13.24 9.75
CA VAL A 79 -3.29 12.19 10.66
C VAL A 79 -1.83 12.37 11.05
N THR A 80 -1.47 11.85 12.22
CA THR A 80 -0.09 11.86 12.72
C THR A 80 0.49 10.46 12.83
N ASP A 81 1.81 10.38 13.04
CA ASP A 81 2.47 9.10 13.29
C ASP A 81 1.83 8.35 14.46
N SER A 82 1.79 7.02 14.34
CA SER A 82 1.25 6.08 15.32
C SER A 82 -0.23 6.29 15.69
N GLN A 83 -0.94 7.20 15.03
CA GLN A 83 -2.36 7.39 15.24
C GLN A 83 -3.14 6.16 14.78
N GLU A 84 -4.00 5.65 15.66
CA GLU A 84 -4.91 4.56 15.35
C GLU A 84 -6.30 5.10 15.01
N LEU A 85 -6.87 4.57 13.93
CA LEU A 85 -8.21 4.84 13.44
C LEU A 85 -8.98 3.53 13.41
N LYS A 86 -10.29 3.59 13.65
CA LYS A 86 -11.15 2.42 13.60
C LYS A 86 -12.37 2.66 12.72
N PHE A 87 -12.60 1.73 11.80
CA PHE A 87 -13.72 1.75 10.86
C PHE A 87 -14.43 0.40 10.97
N ASN A 88 -15.48 0.32 11.78
CA ASN A 88 -16.16 -0.93 12.13
C ASN A 88 -15.17 -1.96 12.71
N SER A 89 -15.01 -3.14 12.09
CA SER A 89 -14.06 -4.17 12.51
C SER A 89 -12.61 -3.87 12.10
N ILE A 90 -12.38 -2.84 11.28
CA ILE A 90 -11.11 -2.60 10.62
C ILE A 90 -10.33 -1.56 11.43
N ASN A 91 -9.20 -2.00 11.96
CA ASN A 91 -8.24 -1.17 12.66
C ASN A 91 -7.18 -0.69 11.65
N VAL A 92 -6.80 0.58 11.75
CA VAL A 92 -5.78 1.21 10.90
C VAL A 92 -4.78 1.94 11.78
N LYS A 93 -3.49 1.64 11.62
CA LYS A 93 -2.39 2.39 12.24
C LYS A 93 -1.67 3.20 11.17
N CYS A 94 -1.58 4.51 11.40
CA CYS A 94 -0.85 5.45 10.56
C CYS A 94 0.65 5.36 10.90
N LEU A 95 1.50 5.17 9.91
CA LEU A 95 2.95 5.04 10.05
C LEU A 95 3.63 6.12 9.22
N PHE A 96 4.18 7.14 9.88
CA PHE A 96 4.81 8.26 9.18
C PHE A 96 6.16 7.82 8.60
N THR A 97 6.32 7.95 7.29
CA THR A 97 7.49 7.44 6.55
C THR A 97 8.09 8.50 5.63
N PRO A 98 8.52 9.66 6.16
CA PRO A 98 9.04 10.75 5.34
C PRO A 98 10.31 10.31 4.61
N CYS A 99 10.32 10.44 3.28
CA CYS A 99 11.53 10.36 2.46
C CYS A 99 11.19 10.64 1.00
N HIS A 100 10.29 9.85 0.42
CA HIS A 100 9.88 10.05 -0.96
C HIS A 100 9.20 11.40 -1.12
N THR A 101 8.23 11.71 -0.25
CA THR A 101 7.87 13.09 0.11
C THR A 101 8.07 13.30 1.60
N ALA A 102 8.11 14.56 2.03
CA ALA A 102 8.21 14.93 3.45
C ALA A 102 6.95 14.57 4.25
N GLY A 103 5.83 14.31 3.56
CA GLY A 103 4.54 13.98 4.14
C GLY A 103 4.09 12.53 3.90
N ASP A 104 5.00 11.63 3.51
CA ASP A 104 4.68 10.23 3.22
C ASP A 104 4.12 9.50 4.46
N MET A 105 3.02 8.78 4.26
CA MET A 105 2.31 8.01 5.27
C MET A 105 1.99 6.60 4.74
N CYS A 106 2.40 5.58 5.49
CA CYS A 106 1.96 4.21 5.29
C CYS A 106 0.76 3.89 6.21
N TYR A 107 -0.10 2.97 5.79
CA TYR A 107 -1.28 2.57 6.56
C TYR A 107 -1.27 1.05 6.79
N TYR A 108 -1.06 0.65 8.04
CA TYR A 108 -1.14 -0.74 8.48
C TYR A 108 -2.58 -1.07 8.92
N VAL A 109 -3.13 -2.17 8.42
CA VAL A 109 -4.56 -2.50 8.53
C VAL A 109 -4.74 -3.95 8.98
N TRP A 110 -5.60 -4.16 9.98
CA TRP A 110 -5.94 -5.48 10.50
C TRP A 110 -7.37 -5.54 11.06
N GLU A 111 -7.85 -6.75 11.33
CA GLU A 111 -9.14 -7.02 11.99
C GLU A 111 -8.88 -8.01 13.14
N ASP A 112 -9.32 -7.72 14.38
CA ASP A 112 -8.90 -8.45 15.60
C ASP A 112 -9.29 -9.95 15.61
N GLU A 113 -10.40 -10.30 14.97
CA GLU A 113 -10.94 -11.68 14.91
C GLU A 113 -10.75 -12.33 13.53
N CYS A 114 -9.89 -11.76 12.67
CA CYS A 114 -9.64 -12.30 11.34
C CYS A 114 -8.42 -13.21 11.31
N THR A 115 -8.57 -14.37 10.66
CA THR A 115 -7.45 -15.32 10.46
C THR A 115 -6.56 -14.95 9.29
N ASP A 116 -6.98 -14.01 8.43
CA ASP A 116 -6.14 -13.53 7.33
C ASP A 116 -5.01 -12.64 7.87
N ALA A 117 -3.83 -12.74 7.25
CA ALA A 117 -2.72 -11.86 7.57
C ALA A 117 -3.08 -10.37 7.36
N PRO A 118 -2.54 -9.47 8.19
CA PRO A 118 -2.75 -8.03 8.06
C PRO A 118 -2.13 -7.49 6.76
N ALA A 119 -2.42 -6.22 6.45
CA ALA A 119 -1.89 -5.56 5.26
C ALA A 119 -1.25 -4.22 5.62
N VAL A 120 -0.27 -3.79 4.81
CA VAL A 120 0.29 -2.45 4.85
C VAL A 120 0.24 -1.85 3.46
N PHE A 121 -0.29 -0.63 3.39
CA PHE A 121 -0.27 0.17 2.18
C PHE A 121 0.86 1.16 2.26
N THR A 122 1.83 1.04 1.36
CA THR A 122 3.15 1.66 1.51
C THR A 122 3.36 2.87 0.61
N GLY A 123 2.38 3.19 -0.24
CA GLY A 123 2.51 4.26 -1.24
C GLY A 123 3.82 4.11 -2.01
N ASP A 124 4.63 5.17 -1.97
CA ASP A 124 5.92 5.23 -2.65
C ASP A 124 7.11 5.08 -1.68
N THR A 125 6.89 4.58 -0.45
CA THR A 125 7.97 4.27 0.50
C THR A 125 8.61 2.91 0.19
N LEU A 126 7.83 1.82 0.21
CA LEU A 126 8.27 0.45 -0.09
C LEU A 126 7.56 -0.06 -1.34
N PHE A 127 8.30 -0.60 -2.30
CA PHE A 127 7.78 -1.31 -3.47
C PHE A 127 8.18 -2.77 -3.40
N VAL A 128 7.49 -3.63 -4.16
CA VAL A 128 7.97 -4.99 -4.39
C VAL A 128 9.37 -4.95 -5.01
N GLY A 129 10.36 -5.43 -4.25
CA GLY A 129 11.78 -5.49 -4.62
C GLY A 129 12.50 -4.14 -4.71
N GLY A 130 11.89 -3.06 -4.23
CA GLY A 130 12.48 -1.71 -4.32
C GLY A 130 12.00 -0.74 -3.25
N CYS A 131 12.38 0.53 -3.38
CA CYS A 131 11.90 1.64 -2.54
C CYS A 131 11.67 2.92 -3.36
N GLY A 132 11.03 3.91 -2.75
CA GLY A 132 10.85 5.25 -3.31
C GLY A 132 12.14 5.95 -3.65
N ARG A 133 12.10 6.81 -4.68
CA ARG A 133 13.15 7.83 -4.86
C ARG A 133 13.07 8.85 -3.72
N PHE A 134 14.21 9.31 -3.22
CA PHE A 134 14.28 10.23 -2.09
C PHE A 134 14.08 11.68 -2.57
N CYS A 135 12.85 12.06 -2.93
CA CYS A 135 12.61 13.38 -3.54
C CYS A 135 12.69 14.53 -2.51
N GLU A 136 12.26 14.28 -1.27
CA GLU A 136 12.19 15.31 -0.22
C GLU A 136 12.81 14.83 1.11
N GLY A 137 13.68 13.83 1.06
CA GLY A 137 14.31 13.26 2.25
C GLY A 137 15.67 12.62 1.97
N THR A 138 16.13 11.84 2.94
CA THR A 138 17.50 11.32 3.04
C THR A 138 17.54 9.80 2.98
N ALA A 139 18.73 9.24 2.70
CA ALA A 139 18.94 7.80 2.70
C ALA A 139 18.74 7.20 4.11
N GLU A 140 19.17 7.93 5.14
CA GLU A 140 18.99 7.57 6.55
C GLU A 140 17.50 7.47 6.91
N GLN A 141 16.70 8.42 6.44
CA GLN A 141 15.24 8.39 6.61
C GLN A 141 14.63 7.17 5.93
N MET A 142 14.96 6.90 4.65
CA MET A 142 14.42 5.71 3.98
C MET A 142 14.84 4.43 4.69
N HIS A 143 16.12 4.32 5.05
CA HIS A 143 16.63 3.16 5.76
C HIS A 143 15.91 2.93 7.09
N HIS A 144 15.66 3.99 7.86
CA HIS A 144 14.87 3.93 9.09
C HIS A 144 13.42 3.48 8.81
N ASN A 145 12.75 4.09 7.82
CA ASN A 145 11.37 3.75 7.46
C ASN A 145 11.25 2.26 7.09
N LEU A 146 12.18 1.75 6.29
CA LEU A 146 12.16 0.35 5.86
C LEU A 146 12.51 -0.61 7.01
N THR A 147 13.60 -0.37 7.73
CA THR A 147 14.19 -1.35 8.66
C THR A 147 13.75 -1.22 10.12
N LYS A 148 13.12 -0.11 10.50
CA LYS A 148 12.63 0.13 11.86
C LYS A 148 11.13 0.32 11.92
N VAL A 149 10.54 1.05 10.97
CA VAL A 149 9.09 1.28 10.96
C VAL A 149 8.38 0.10 10.32
N LEU A 150 8.57 -0.16 9.01
CA LEU A 150 7.87 -1.23 8.29
C LEU A 150 8.30 -2.63 8.76
N ALA A 151 9.60 -2.85 8.97
CA ALA A 151 10.13 -4.10 9.49
C ALA A 151 9.63 -4.49 10.89
N SER A 152 9.08 -3.55 11.66
CA SER A 152 8.52 -3.85 12.98
C SER A 152 7.14 -4.52 12.93
N LEU A 153 6.49 -4.50 11.76
CA LEU A 153 5.22 -5.15 11.54
C LEU A 153 5.39 -6.68 11.44
N PRO A 154 4.32 -7.47 11.65
CA PRO A 154 4.39 -8.93 11.50
C PRO A 154 4.89 -9.34 10.11
N GLN A 155 5.72 -10.38 10.03
CA GLN A 155 6.39 -10.78 8.78
C GLN A 155 5.42 -11.23 7.68
N GLU A 156 4.26 -11.75 8.06
CA GLU A 156 3.17 -12.15 7.17
C GLU A 156 2.37 -10.97 6.60
N THR A 157 2.64 -9.74 7.04
CA THR A 157 1.94 -8.54 6.57
C THR A 157 2.06 -8.42 5.05
N LYS A 158 0.90 -8.37 4.38
CA LYS A 158 0.80 -8.17 2.93
C LYS A 158 1.17 -6.74 2.55
N VAL A 159 2.06 -6.56 1.60
CA VAL A 159 2.53 -5.24 1.14
C VAL A 159 1.78 -4.84 -0.13
N PHE A 160 1.12 -3.69 -0.09
CA PHE A 160 0.44 -3.07 -1.23
C PHE A 160 1.06 -1.71 -1.54
N CYS A 161 1.90 -1.67 -2.58
CA CYS A 161 2.64 -0.47 -2.97
C CYS A 161 1.97 0.34 -4.10
N GLY A 162 2.39 1.60 -4.25
CA GLY A 162 1.76 2.58 -5.15
C GLY A 162 1.90 2.31 -6.65
N HIS A 163 2.93 1.57 -7.07
CA HIS A 163 3.30 1.41 -8.48
C HIS A 163 3.68 -0.01 -8.86
N GLU A 164 3.35 -0.38 -10.11
CA GLU A 164 3.76 -1.63 -10.76
C GLU A 164 5.16 -1.46 -11.38
N ASN A 165 6.19 -1.51 -10.53
CA ASN A 165 7.61 -1.36 -10.90
C ASN A 165 8.44 -2.62 -10.65
N THR A 166 7.81 -3.73 -10.26
CA THR A 166 8.44 -4.95 -9.74
C THR A 166 9.51 -5.52 -10.65
N ILE A 167 9.25 -5.64 -11.97
CA ILE A 167 10.26 -6.14 -12.92
C ILE A 167 11.49 -5.23 -12.98
N LYS A 168 11.31 -3.90 -12.93
CA LYS A 168 12.45 -2.96 -12.97
C LYS A 168 13.24 -3.04 -11.67
N ASN A 169 12.55 -3.11 -10.55
CA ASN A 169 13.14 -3.24 -9.22
C ASN A 169 13.96 -4.53 -9.11
N LEU A 170 13.41 -5.67 -9.53
CA LEU A 170 14.10 -6.97 -9.49
C LEU A 170 15.27 -7.05 -10.49
N LYS A 171 15.19 -6.37 -11.64
CA LYS A 171 16.37 -6.23 -12.52
C LYS A 171 17.52 -5.48 -11.84
N PHE A 172 17.21 -4.44 -11.05
CA PHE A 172 18.21 -3.75 -10.24
C PHE A 172 18.72 -4.64 -9.10
N ALA A 173 17.84 -5.35 -8.38
CA ALA A 173 18.23 -6.31 -7.36
C ALA A 173 19.17 -7.39 -7.90
N MET A 174 18.92 -7.89 -9.12
CA MET A 174 19.82 -8.84 -9.81
C MET A 174 21.21 -8.28 -10.11
N LEU A 175 21.33 -6.96 -10.30
CA LEU A 175 22.63 -6.32 -10.49
C LEU A 175 23.39 -6.22 -9.15
N VAL A 176 22.67 -5.99 -8.05
CA VAL A 176 23.24 -5.83 -6.71
C VAL A 176 23.65 -7.19 -6.11
N GLU A 177 22.79 -8.21 -6.24
CA GLU A 177 23.02 -9.57 -5.73
C GLU A 177 22.83 -10.62 -6.85
N PRO A 178 23.79 -10.78 -7.80
CA PRO A 178 23.63 -11.69 -8.95
C PRO A 178 23.41 -13.17 -8.59
N GLU A 179 23.90 -13.60 -7.44
CA GLU A 179 23.82 -14.97 -6.96
C GLU A 179 22.58 -15.23 -6.06
N ASN A 180 21.74 -14.21 -5.83
CA ASN A 180 20.53 -14.38 -5.02
C ASN A 180 19.43 -15.08 -5.84
N GLU A 181 19.25 -16.38 -5.61
CA GLU A 181 18.24 -17.21 -6.28
C GLU A 181 16.81 -16.70 -6.05
N LYS A 182 16.51 -16.08 -4.89
CA LYS A 182 15.19 -15.52 -4.62
C LYS A 182 14.86 -14.35 -5.54
N VAL A 183 15.85 -13.53 -5.89
CA VAL A 183 15.66 -12.45 -6.88
C VAL A 183 15.38 -13.04 -8.26
N LYS A 184 16.08 -14.10 -8.67
CA LYS A 184 15.87 -14.78 -9.96
C LYS A 184 14.46 -15.39 -10.05
N GLU A 185 14.05 -16.11 -9.00
CA GLU A 185 12.71 -16.69 -8.87
C GLU A 185 11.62 -15.61 -8.99
N MET A 186 11.75 -14.53 -8.20
CA MET A 186 10.77 -13.45 -8.20
C MET A 186 10.74 -12.68 -9.52
N LEU A 187 11.88 -12.50 -10.18
CA LEU A 187 11.91 -11.85 -11.50
C LEU A 187 11.21 -12.69 -12.56
N SER A 188 11.37 -14.01 -12.52
CA SER A 188 10.66 -14.94 -13.40
C SER A 188 9.15 -14.89 -13.13
N TRP A 189 8.75 -14.97 -11.87
CA TRP A 189 7.35 -14.85 -11.45
C TRP A 189 6.72 -13.51 -11.89
N ALA A 190 7.42 -12.39 -11.70
CA ALA A 190 6.93 -11.07 -12.06
C ALA A 190 6.72 -10.94 -13.58
N ARG A 191 7.61 -11.50 -14.40
CA ARG A 191 7.46 -11.55 -15.86
C ARG A 191 6.25 -12.37 -16.29
N ALA A 192 6.08 -13.56 -15.72
CA ALA A 192 4.92 -14.40 -16.03
C ALA A 192 3.58 -13.72 -15.68
N ARG A 193 3.55 -12.89 -14.63
CA ARG A 193 2.36 -12.10 -14.28
C ARG A 193 2.12 -10.93 -15.23
N ASP A 194 3.18 -10.22 -15.63
CA ASP A 194 3.10 -9.12 -16.61
C ASP A 194 2.62 -9.63 -17.98
N ASP A 195 3.11 -10.80 -18.41
CA ASP A 195 2.66 -11.47 -19.65
C ASP A 195 1.15 -11.83 -19.60
N ASP A 196 0.63 -12.09 -18.40
CA ASP A 196 -0.78 -12.41 -18.12
C ASP A 196 -1.64 -11.18 -17.77
N ASP A 197 -1.10 -9.95 -17.84
CA ASP A 197 -1.75 -8.69 -17.39
C ASP A 197 -2.26 -8.76 -15.94
N LYS A 198 -1.49 -9.39 -15.05
CA LYS A 198 -1.78 -9.55 -13.62
C LYS A 198 -0.87 -8.65 -12.78
N PRO A 199 -1.39 -7.95 -11.76
CA PRO A 199 -0.58 -7.11 -10.87
C PRO A 199 0.37 -7.97 -10.04
N THR A 200 1.54 -7.46 -9.67
CA THR A 200 2.53 -8.16 -8.83
C THR A 200 2.38 -7.87 -7.33
N VAL A 201 1.28 -7.23 -6.93
CA VAL A 201 0.89 -7.05 -5.54
C VAL A 201 -0.23 -8.03 -5.14
N PRO A 202 -0.35 -8.36 -3.84
CA PRO A 202 0.61 -8.04 -2.78
C PRO A 202 1.81 -9.01 -2.76
N SER A 203 2.93 -8.54 -2.23
CA SER A 203 3.96 -9.40 -1.61
C SER A 203 3.73 -9.47 -0.09
N THR A 204 4.65 -10.06 0.67
CA THR A 204 4.70 -10.00 2.13
C THR A 204 6.00 -9.39 2.63
N LEU A 205 6.02 -8.82 3.84
CA LEU A 205 7.27 -8.30 4.43
C LEU A 205 8.35 -9.38 4.54
N ARG A 206 7.97 -10.62 4.86
CA ARG A 206 8.87 -11.79 4.86
C ARG A 206 9.58 -11.94 3.53
N GLU A 207 8.82 -11.94 2.43
CA GLU A 207 9.35 -12.07 1.08
C GLU A 207 10.28 -10.89 0.72
N GLU A 208 9.92 -9.65 1.08
CA GLU A 208 10.76 -8.49 0.78
C GLU A 208 12.16 -8.60 1.41
N PHE A 209 12.30 -9.21 2.60
CA PHE A 209 13.62 -9.46 3.20
C PHE A 209 14.48 -10.46 2.42
N ASP A 210 13.90 -11.28 1.55
CA ASP A 210 14.63 -12.29 0.78
C ASP A 210 15.24 -11.73 -0.51
N TYR A 211 14.66 -10.68 -1.11
CA TYR A 211 15.08 -10.18 -2.43
C TYR A 211 15.16 -8.65 -2.58
N ASN A 212 14.65 -7.86 -1.64
CA ASN A 212 14.67 -6.41 -1.77
C ASN A 212 16.01 -5.84 -1.25
N PRO A 213 16.88 -5.30 -2.13
CA PRO A 213 18.22 -4.87 -1.72
C PRO A 213 18.20 -3.76 -0.67
N PHE A 214 17.12 -2.97 -0.60
CA PHE A 214 17.00 -1.88 0.37
C PHE A 214 16.65 -2.35 1.80
N LEU A 215 16.22 -3.60 1.96
CA LEU A 215 15.97 -4.27 3.24
C LEU A 215 17.12 -5.22 3.64
N ARG A 216 18.16 -5.34 2.78
CA ARG A 216 19.25 -6.33 2.89
C ARG A 216 20.63 -5.66 2.92
N LEU A 217 20.76 -4.57 3.67
CA LEU A 217 21.98 -3.74 3.72
C LEU A 217 23.02 -4.19 4.77
N SER A 218 22.89 -5.40 5.33
CA SER A 218 23.73 -5.92 6.42
C SER A 218 24.60 -7.10 6.00
#